data_AF-A0A953DMI2-F1
#
_entry.id   AF-A0A953DMI2-F1
#
_cell.length_a   1.000
_cell.length_b   1.000
_cell.length_c   1.000
_cell.angle_alpha   90.00
_cell.angle_beta   90.00
_cell.angle_gamma   90.00
#
_symmetry.space_group_name_H-M   'P 1'
#
loop_
_entity.id
_entity.type
_entity.pdbx_description
1 polymer ?
#
loop_
_entity_poly.entity_id
_entity_poly.type
_entity_poly.pdbx_seq_one_letter_code
_entity_poly.pdbx_strand_id
1 'polypeptide(L)'
;LRAGPRRGAPRARHPRPGGDRGRGHPGGRPPARPPAGPHARAGGGAAPLRARLRLSHGDHRPRRAGARPAGESRGLRRPLRYGRGLARAAQRHGAVLHGLSPVTGWSRDGAVHLLATPGGTVRARQVVIATNGYTEETLSPALAGRLLPVLSSIVVTRPLSAAEQAAVNWRTALKIWDTRHLLFYYRRLPDGRVLFGARGGIEDTPAGREARRAWLQRRFADMFPPLAKVGVDYSWHGWVCLARDRNPHLASTEGGTVHYALAYAGTGVALATWCGRPLARRAAGQPADAGPLLSAPLPRLPLPALRRIYQRIAYAACAIADARP
;
A
#
# COMPACT_ATOMS: atom_id res chain seq x y z
N LEU A 1 18.98 27.80 -51.89
CA LEU A 1 19.11 27.06 -53.16
C LEU A 1 18.24 25.80 -53.04
N ARG A 2 16.94 25.87 -53.39
CA ARG A 2 16.32 25.41 -54.66
C ARG A 2 16.77 23.98 -55.03
N ALA A 3 15.93 22.97 -55.26
CA ALA A 3 14.55 22.96 -55.71
C ALA A 3 13.87 21.57 -55.45
N GLY A 4 12.54 21.53 -55.33
CA GLY A 4 11.73 20.38 -55.76
C GLY A 4 11.53 20.39 -57.30
N PRO A 5 10.57 19.65 -57.92
CA PRO A 5 9.18 19.57 -57.41
C PRO A 5 8.30 18.35 -57.87
N ARG A 6 7.01 18.44 -57.49
CA ARG A 6 5.76 17.86 -58.08
C ARG A 6 5.43 16.39 -57.77
N ARG A 7 4.20 15.93 -57.51
CA ARG A 7 2.79 16.40 -57.28
C ARG A 7 1.93 15.28 -57.91
N GLY A 8 0.92 14.78 -57.20
CA GLY A 8 -0.13 13.92 -57.78
C GLY A 8 -1.05 13.32 -56.71
N ALA A 9 -2.25 13.91 -56.55
CA ALA A 9 -3.34 13.48 -55.67
C ALA A 9 -4.46 12.80 -56.52
N PRO A 10 -5.73 12.69 -56.07
CA PRO A 10 -6.35 11.77 -55.09
C PRO A 10 -7.55 10.98 -55.71
N ARG A 11 -8.22 10.07 -54.97
CA ARG A 11 -9.62 9.57 -55.16
C ARG A 11 -9.86 8.38 -54.19
N ALA A 12 -11.04 8.01 -53.68
CA ALA A 12 -12.41 8.52 -53.72
C ALA A 12 -13.23 7.86 -52.57
N ARG A 13 -14.43 8.39 -52.31
CA ARG A 13 -15.40 8.00 -51.26
C ARG A 13 -16.43 6.95 -51.73
N HIS A 14 -17.13 6.38 -50.73
CA HIS A 14 -18.53 5.88 -50.69
C HIS A 14 -18.85 4.47 -51.27
N PRO A 15 -19.99 3.81 -50.89
CA PRO A 15 -21.02 4.10 -49.87
C PRO A 15 -21.45 2.88 -48.99
N ARG A 16 -22.36 3.13 -48.02
CA ARG A 16 -23.26 2.13 -47.39
C ARG A 16 -24.41 1.76 -48.35
N PRO A 17 -25.14 0.67 -48.08
CA PRO A 17 -26.59 0.83 -47.89
C PRO A 17 -27.15 0.02 -46.71
N GLY A 18 -28.31 0.46 -46.21
CA GLY A 18 -29.10 -0.18 -45.17
C GLY A 18 -30.35 -0.89 -45.70
N GLY A 19 -31.24 -1.28 -44.76
CA GLY A 19 -32.58 -1.87 -44.97
C GLY A 19 -32.70 -3.18 -44.18
N ASP A 20 -33.18 -3.19 -42.94
CA ASP A 20 -34.59 -3.13 -42.47
C ASP A 20 -35.36 -4.46 -42.66
N ARG A 21 -35.80 -5.04 -41.53
CA ARG A 21 -37.19 -5.51 -41.25
C ARG A 21 -37.23 -6.30 -39.93
N GLY A 22 -38.16 -5.90 -39.07
CA GLY A 22 -38.29 -6.38 -37.69
C GLY A 22 -39.19 -7.59 -37.49
N ARG A 23 -39.48 -7.88 -36.20
CA ARG A 23 -40.74 -8.45 -35.66
C ARG A 23 -40.65 -8.61 -34.12
N GLY A 24 -41.56 -7.91 -33.42
CA GLY A 24 -42.45 -8.45 -32.36
C GLY A 24 -41.91 -8.91 -30.99
N HIS A 25 -42.03 -8.03 -29.98
CA HIS A 25 -42.64 -8.14 -28.62
C HIS A 25 -42.89 -9.50 -27.89
N PRO A 26 -43.24 -9.51 -26.57
CA PRO A 26 -42.95 -8.58 -25.45
C PRO A 26 -42.63 -9.27 -24.08
N GLY A 27 -42.26 -8.47 -23.07
CA GLY A 27 -42.85 -8.55 -21.72
C GLY A 27 -42.28 -9.55 -20.67
N GLY A 28 -41.77 -9.02 -19.54
CA GLY A 28 -41.54 -9.82 -18.33
C GLY A 28 -40.76 -9.08 -17.24
N ARG A 29 -41.42 -8.21 -16.47
CA ARG A 29 -40.92 -7.70 -15.18
C ARG A 29 -41.15 -8.75 -14.09
N PRO A 30 -40.19 -9.04 -13.18
CA PRO A 30 -40.47 -9.82 -11.99
C PRO A 30 -41.09 -8.97 -10.86
N PRO A 31 -41.88 -9.56 -9.95
CA PRO A 31 -42.87 -8.87 -9.13
C PRO A 31 -42.33 -8.24 -7.84
N ALA A 32 -43.06 -7.22 -7.39
CA ALA A 32 -42.92 -6.53 -6.11
C ALA A 32 -43.36 -7.43 -4.93
N ARG A 33 -42.69 -7.28 -3.78
CA ARG A 33 -43.08 -7.90 -2.48
C ARG A 33 -44.20 -7.09 -1.79
N PRO A 34 -45.12 -7.75 -1.06
CA PRO A 34 -46.23 -7.07 -0.38
C PRO A 34 -45.84 -6.51 1.01
N PRO A 35 -46.64 -5.61 1.60
CA PRO A 35 -46.34 -4.91 2.86
C PRO A 35 -47.11 -5.47 4.07
N ALA A 36 -46.58 -5.22 5.27
CA ALA A 36 -47.20 -5.11 6.61
C ALA A 36 -46.05 -5.28 7.63
N GLY A 37 -45.91 -4.63 8.79
CA GLY A 37 -46.78 -3.93 9.73
C GLY A 37 -46.03 -3.95 11.10
N PRO A 38 -46.43 -3.19 12.13
CA PRO A 38 -45.51 -2.59 13.10
C PRO A 38 -45.31 -3.33 14.45
N HIS A 39 -44.34 -2.80 15.23
CA HIS A 39 -44.03 -2.99 16.67
C HIS A 39 -42.94 -4.00 17.07
N ALA A 40 -41.81 -3.49 17.60
CA ALA A 40 -41.49 -3.55 19.03
C ALA A 40 -40.13 -2.87 19.33
N ARG A 41 -40.11 -2.02 20.36
CA ARG A 41 -38.91 -1.37 20.91
C ARG A 41 -38.23 -2.28 21.96
N ALA A 42 -36.93 -2.01 22.12
CA ALA A 42 -36.08 -2.15 23.30
C ALA A 42 -35.33 -3.49 23.52
N GLY A 43 -34.02 -3.35 23.72
CA GLY A 43 -33.09 -4.42 24.08
C GLY A 43 -31.65 -4.07 23.72
N GLY A 44 -31.08 -3.04 24.37
CA GLY A 44 -29.70 -2.61 24.16
C GLY A 44 -28.70 -3.64 24.70
N GLY A 45 -28.16 -4.46 23.79
CA GLY A 45 -26.97 -5.27 24.03
C GLY A 45 -25.92 -4.93 22.98
N ALA A 46 -24.72 -4.52 23.40
CA ALA A 46 -23.61 -4.25 22.50
C ALA A 46 -23.26 -5.53 21.72
N ALA A 47 -23.65 -5.59 20.45
CA ALA A 47 -23.37 -6.72 19.58
C ALA A 47 -21.85 -6.83 19.33
N PRO A 48 -21.26 -8.04 19.35
CA PRO A 48 -19.85 -8.21 19.04
C PRO A 48 -19.56 -7.74 17.61
N LEU A 49 -18.49 -6.95 17.46
CA LEU A 49 -17.99 -6.41 16.19
C LEU A 49 -17.63 -7.54 15.21
N ARG A 50 -18.57 -7.95 14.36
CA ARG A 50 -18.37 -8.99 13.33
C ARG A 50 -17.52 -8.43 12.19
N ALA A 51 -16.20 -8.59 12.27
CA ALA A 51 -15.31 -8.34 11.14
C ALA A 51 -15.54 -9.43 10.06
N ARG A 52 -15.95 -9.03 8.85
CA ARG A 52 -15.96 -9.95 7.70
C ARG A 52 -14.50 -10.21 7.29
N LEU A 53 -13.99 -11.39 7.61
CA LEU A 53 -12.67 -11.82 7.14
C LEU A 53 -12.74 -12.06 5.62
N ARG A 54 -11.95 -11.31 4.84
CA ARG A 54 -11.64 -11.70 3.46
C ARG A 54 -10.34 -12.49 3.48
N LEU A 55 -10.45 -13.81 3.38
CA LEU A 55 -9.34 -14.64 2.96
C LEU A 55 -9.21 -14.44 1.44
N SER A 56 -8.09 -13.92 0.94
CA SER A 56 -7.80 -14.02 -0.49
C SER A 56 -7.38 -15.46 -0.79
N HIS A 57 -8.36 -16.35 -0.96
CA HIS A 57 -8.16 -17.57 -1.73
C HIS A 57 -8.41 -17.20 -3.18
N GLY A 58 -7.41 -17.42 -4.05
CA GLY A 58 -7.69 -17.58 -5.47
C GLY A 58 -8.69 -18.74 -5.58
N ASP A 59 -9.83 -18.47 -6.20
CA ASP A 59 -10.90 -19.44 -6.38
C ASP A 59 -10.43 -20.54 -7.34
N HIS A 60 -9.97 -21.65 -6.78
CA HIS A 60 -9.80 -22.90 -7.50
C HIS A 60 -10.57 -23.99 -6.76
N ARG A 61 -11.80 -24.24 -7.22
CA ARG A 61 -12.54 -25.46 -6.92
C ARG A 61 -11.65 -26.67 -7.27
N PRO A 62 -11.44 -27.65 -6.36
CA PRO A 62 -10.67 -28.83 -6.70
C PRO A 62 -11.59 -29.81 -7.45
N ARG A 63 -11.49 -29.84 -8.78
CA ARG A 63 -11.78 -31.06 -9.52
C ARG A 63 -10.63 -32.03 -9.23
N ARG A 64 -10.97 -33.21 -8.71
CA ARG A 64 -10.03 -34.29 -8.42
C ARG A 64 -9.26 -34.69 -9.69
N ALA A 65 -7.96 -34.46 -9.71
CA ALA A 65 -6.95 -35.25 -10.42
C ALA A 65 -5.56 -34.79 -9.95
N GLY A 66 -4.73 -35.74 -9.51
CA GLY A 66 -3.35 -35.60 -9.01
C GLY A 66 -2.69 -34.21 -9.05
N ALA A 67 -2.81 -33.46 -7.97
CA ALA A 67 -1.99 -32.28 -7.72
C ALA A 67 -1.26 -32.47 -6.39
N ARG A 68 0.08 -32.62 -6.44
CA ARG A 68 0.93 -32.46 -5.25
C ARG A 68 0.60 -31.11 -4.62
N PRO A 69 0.41 -31.01 -3.29
CA PRO A 69 0.11 -29.73 -2.66
C PRO A 69 1.23 -28.76 -3.00
N ALA A 70 0.92 -27.77 -3.85
CA ALA A 70 1.80 -26.65 -4.09
C ALA A 70 2.07 -26.02 -2.72
N GLY A 71 3.31 -26.13 -2.26
CA GLY A 71 3.69 -25.65 -0.93
C GLY A 71 3.18 -24.24 -0.72
N GLU A 72 2.46 -24.04 0.40
CA GLU A 72 1.88 -22.76 0.80
C GLU A 72 2.79 -21.61 0.37
N SER A 73 2.27 -20.68 -0.45
CA SER A 73 3.04 -19.54 -0.91
C SER A 73 3.72 -18.87 0.29
N ARG A 74 5.04 -19.07 0.41
CA ARG A 74 5.84 -18.58 1.53
C ARG A 74 6.06 -17.08 1.32
N GLY A 75 5.00 -16.29 1.45
CA GLY A 75 5.08 -14.82 1.43
C GLY A 75 6.16 -14.34 2.39
N LEU A 76 6.83 -13.24 2.05
CA LEU A 76 8.04 -12.80 2.74
C LEU A 76 7.84 -12.67 4.26
N ARG A 77 8.42 -13.61 5.02
CA ARG A 77 8.13 -13.75 6.45
C ARG A 77 8.97 -12.81 7.34
N ARG A 78 10.11 -12.33 6.85
CA ARG A 78 11.09 -11.52 7.61
C ARG A 78 11.66 -10.37 6.74
N PRO A 79 10.95 -9.23 6.65
CA PRO A 79 11.36 -8.08 5.83
C PRO A 79 12.77 -7.56 6.12
N LEU A 80 13.18 -7.53 7.40
CA LEU A 80 14.52 -7.05 7.76
C LEU A 80 15.64 -7.95 7.21
N ARG A 81 15.48 -9.28 7.29
CA ARG A 81 16.47 -10.21 6.74
C ARG A 81 16.56 -10.09 5.23
N TYR A 82 15.42 -9.88 4.58
CA TYR A 82 15.36 -9.65 3.14
C TYR A 82 16.07 -8.36 2.73
N GLY A 83 15.78 -7.23 3.40
CA GLY A 83 16.46 -5.96 3.13
C GLY A 83 17.98 -6.04 3.35
N ARG A 84 18.42 -6.70 4.43
CA ARG A 84 19.86 -6.98 4.66
C ARG A 84 20.46 -7.86 3.57
N GLY A 85 19.72 -8.85 3.08
CA GLY A 85 20.13 -9.70 1.96
C GLY A 85 20.32 -8.91 0.68
N LEU A 86 19.38 -8.02 0.34
CA LEU A 86 19.49 -7.12 -0.81
C LEU A 86 20.67 -6.16 -0.69
N ALA A 87 20.87 -5.55 0.48
CA ALA A 87 22.01 -4.66 0.75
C ALA A 87 23.35 -5.36 0.50
N ARG A 88 23.51 -6.58 1.07
CA ARG A 88 24.70 -7.40 0.84
C ARG A 88 24.87 -7.78 -0.62
N ALA A 89 23.79 -8.09 -1.33
CA ALA A 89 23.85 -8.39 -2.75
C ALA A 89 24.31 -7.18 -3.56
N ALA A 90 23.78 -5.98 -3.28
CA ALA A 90 24.21 -4.74 -3.92
C ALA A 90 25.70 -4.45 -3.67
N GLN A 91 26.17 -4.61 -2.43
CA GLN A 91 27.59 -4.42 -2.10
C GLN A 91 28.51 -5.40 -2.84
N ARG A 92 28.11 -6.67 -2.99
CA ARG A 92 28.87 -7.64 -3.80
C ARG A 92 28.99 -7.25 -5.28
N HIS A 93 28.08 -6.42 -5.77
CA HIS A 93 28.11 -5.86 -7.12
C HIS A 93 28.70 -4.43 -7.16
N GLY A 94 29.42 -4.01 -6.12
CA GLY A 94 30.17 -2.75 -6.09
C GLY A 94 29.39 -1.53 -5.59
N ALA A 95 28.14 -1.70 -5.12
CA ALA A 95 27.42 -0.58 -4.52
C ALA A 95 28.02 -0.19 -3.17
N VAL A 96 28.29 1.10 -2.96
CA VAL A 96 28.74 1.63 -1.68
C VAL A 96 27.53 2.07 -0.86
N LEU A 97 27.44 1.59 0.38
CA LEU A 97 26.34 1.92 1.29
C LEU A 97 26.85 2.79 2.43
N HIS A 98 26.32 4.01 2.52
CA HIS A 98 26.59 4.95 3.60
C HIS A 98 25.41 4.98 4.57
N GLY A 99 25.59 4.37 5.75
CA GLY A 99 24.64 4.44 6.85
C GLY A 99 24.80 5.75 7.63
N LEU A 100 23.73 6.19 8.31
CA LEU A 100 23.75 7.42 9.14
C LEU A 100 24.17 8.69 8.36
N SER A 101 23.94 8.73 7.05
CA SER A 101 24.25 9.86 6.18
C SER A 101 22.97 10.43 5.56
N PRO A 102 22.12 11.13 6.34
CA PRO A 102 20.90 11.72 5.81
C PRO A 102 21.23 12.81 4.79
N VAL A 103 20.45 12.88 3.71
CA VAL A 103 20.52 14.00 2.77
C VAL A 103 19.77 15.17 3.37
N THR A 104 20.49 16.24 3.70
CA THR A 104 19.95 17.45 4.36
C THR A 104 19.73 18.60 3.38
N GLY A 105 20.33 18.53 2.21
CA GLY A 105 20.20 19.56 1.17
C GLY A 105 20.38 18.98 -0.22
N TRP A 106 19.75 19.63 -1.20
CA TRP A 106 19.84 19.27 -2.60
C TRP A 106 19.94 20.52 -3.46
N SER A 107 21.05 20.66 -4.18
CA SER A 107 21.25 21.68 -5.20
C SER A 107 21.67 21.06 -6.54
N ARG A 108 21.74 21.87 -7.59
CA ARG A 108 22.19 21.46 -8.92
C ARG A 108 23.35 22.33 -9.38
N ASP A 109 24.31 21.67 -10.00
CA ASP A 109 25.46 22.28 -10.67
C ASP A 109 25.45 21.79 -12.13
N GLY A 110 24.79 22.58 -12.98
CA GLY A 110 24.47 22.22 -14.37
C GLY A 110 23.67 20.92 -14.48
N ALA A 111 24.29 19.91 -15.10
CA ALA A 111 23.70 18.58 -15.30
C ALA A 111 23.92 17.61 -14.13
N VAL A 112 24.56 18.05 -13.03
CA VAL A 112 24.89 17.23 -11.88
C VAL A 112 24.07 17.66 -10.66
N HIS A 113 23.53 16.68 -9.95
CA HIS A 113 22.90 16.86 -8.65
C HIS A 113 23.95 16.83 -7.55
N LEU A 114 23.88 17.79 -6.63
CA LEU A 114 24.70 17.89 -5.44
C LEU A 114 23.82 17.61 -4.22
N LEU A 115 24.09 16.50 -3.53
CA LEU A 115 23.36 16.07 -2.34
C LEU A 115 24.25 16.32 -1.11
N ALA A 116 23.84 17.26 -0.27
CA ALA A 116 24.53 17.57 0.97
C ALA A 116 24.16 16.56 2.06
N THR A 117 25.17 16.11 2.78
CA THR A 117 25.04 15.24 3.97
C THR A 117 25.93 15.82 5.09
N PRO A 118 25.73 15.43 6.36
CA PRO A 118 26.60 15.90 7.45
C PRO A 118 28.09 15.58 7.25
N GLY A 119 28.41 14.52 6.51
CA GLY A 119 29.78 14.09 6.25
C GLY A 119 30.39 14.57 4.93
N GLY A 120 29.66 15.37 4.13
CA GLY A 120 30.14 15.87 2.83
C GLY A 120 29.06 15.89 1.75
N THR A 121 29.48 16.08 0.49
CA THR A 121 28.58 16.23 -0.66
C THR A 121 28.75 15.10 -1.66
N VAL A 122 27.64 14.50 -2.08
CA VAL A 122 27.61 13.49 -3.15
C VAL A 122 27.23 14.15 -4.47
N ARG A 123 28.05 13.93 -5.51
CA ARG A 123 27.78 14.38 -6.87
C ARG A 123 27.17 13.22 -7.67
N ALA A 124 26.00 13.43 -8.28
CA ALA A 124 25.31 12.38 -9.04
C ALA A 124 24.64 12.93 -10.31
N ARG A 125 24.72 12.18 -11.42
CA ARG A 125 24.00 12.51 -12.66
C ARG A 125 22.55 12.02 -12.65
N GLN A 126 22.26 11.02 -11.82
CA GLN A 126 20.94 10.40 -11.68
C GLN A 126 20.67 10.23 -10.19
N VAL A 127 19.46 10.52 -9.74
CA VAL A 127 19.05 10.40 -8.34
C VAL A 127 17.80 9.54 -8.25
N VAL A 128 17.80 8.57 -7.32
CA VAL A 128 16.63 7.75 -7.04
C VAL A 128 16.11 8.05 -5.64
N ILE A 129 14.86 8.50 -5.55
CA ILE A 129 14.17 8.77 -4.28
C ILE A 129 13.40 7.51 -3.86
N ALA A 130 13.89 6.86 -2.80
CA ALA A 130 13.34 5.62 -2.25
C ALA A 130 12.95 5.74 -0.75
N THR A 131 12.74 6.96 -0.27
CA THR A 131 12.48 7.29 1.15
C THR A 131 11.01 7.17 1.57
N ASN A 132 10.09 7.02 0.61
CA ASN A 132 8.66 6.75 0.84
C ASN A 132 8.04 7.65 1.93
N GLY A 133 7.54 7.09 3.04
CA GLY A 133 6.90 7.84 4.12
C GLY A 133 7.83 8.72 4.95
N TYR A 134 9.14 8.58 4.74
CA TYR A 134 10.20 9.36 5.38
C TYR A 134 10.75 10.46 4.46
N THR A 135 10.14 10.68 3.30
CA THR A 135 10.54 11.74 2.38
C THR A 135 10.16 13.08 2.98
N GLU A 136 11.15 13.95 3.21
CA GLU A 136 10.92 15.31 3.64
C GLU A 136 10.37 16.17 2.50
N GLU A 137 9.52 17.14 2.82
CA GLU A 137 8.92 18.05 1.85
C GLU A 137 9.95 18.98 1.20
N THR A 138 11.01 19.30 1.95
CA THR A 138 12.12 20.17 1.53
C THR A 138 13.11 19.44 0.61
N LEU A 139 13.06 18.11 0.53
CA LEU A 139 14.04 17.33 -0.22
C LEU A 139 13.96 17.62 -1.73
N SER A 140 12.75 17.66 -2.29
CA SER A 140 12.56 17.93 -3.72
C SER A 140 11.24 18.66 -3.98
N PRO A 141 11.26 19.82 -4.67
CA PRO A 141 10.05 20.53 -5.09
C PRO A 141 9.12 19.67 -5.97
N ALA A 142 9.68 18.67 -6.67
CA ALA A 142 8.91 17.77 -7.51
C ALA A 142 7.99 16.86 -6.69
N LEU A 143 8.39 16.48 -5.46
CA LEU A 143 7.62 15.60 -4.58
C LEU A 143 6.82 16.35 -3.52
N ALA A 144 7.13 17.63 -3.28
CA ALA A 144 6.46 18.47 -2.31
C ALA A 144 4.92 18.45 -2.51
N GLY A 145 4.21 18.13 -1.42
CA GLY A 145 2.77 18.10 -1.34
C GLY A 145 2.08 16.96 -2.08
N ARG A 146 2.81 15.90 -2.45
CA ARG A 146 2.23 14.73 -3.16
C ARG A 146 2.08 13.49 -2.30
N LEU A 147 2.85 13.40 -1.21
CA LEU A 147 2.91 12.25 -0.34
C LEU A 147 2.04 12.45 0.91
N LEU A 148 1.39 11.38 1.35
CA LEU A 148 0.62 11.34 2.59
C LEU A 148 1.20 10.27 3.52
N PRO A 149 2.13 10.64 4.41
CA PRO A 149 2.67 9.73 5.42
C PRO A 149 1.60 9.31 6.43
N VAL A 150 1.46 8.01 6.61
CA VAL A 150 0.55 7.38 7.57
C VAL A 150 1.37 6.57 8.56
N LEU A 151 1.16 6.78 9.85
CA LEU A 151 1.82 5.95 10.86
C LEU A 151 1.07 4.63 11.00
N SER A 152 1.81 3.53 10.86
CA SER A 152 1.35 2.19 11.21
C SER A 152 2.06 1.71 12.46
N SER A 153 1.31 1.07 13.35
CA SER A 153 1.81 0.59 14.63
C SER A 153 1.55 -0.90 14.76
N ILE A 154 2.48 -1.59 15.42
CA ILE A 154 2.45 -3.02 15.65
C ILE A 154 2.69 -3.29 17.13
N VAL A 155 1.98 -4.28 17.65
CA VAL A 155 2.22 -4.94 18.93
C VAL A 155 2.46 -6.42 18.69
N VAL A 156 3.34 -7.02 19.48
CA VAL A 156 3.63 -8.45 19.46
C VAL A 156 3.45 -8.99 20.87
N THR A 157 2.63 -10.03 20.98
CA THR A 157 2.34 -10.67 22.26
C THR A 157 3.55 -11.43 22.80
N ARG A 158 3.50 -11.81 24.08
CA ARG A 158 4.29 -12.94 24.57
C ARG A 158 3.95 -14.23 23.80
N PRO A 159 4.81 -15.26 23.83
CA PRO A 159 4.45 -16.57 23.30
C PRO A 159 3.14 -17.05 23.95
N LEU A 160 2.21 -17.50 23.12
CA LEU A 160 0.92 -18.00 23.59
C LEU A 160 1.08 -19.42 24.14
N SER A 161 0.35 -19.74 25.20
CA SER A 161 0.25 -21.12 25.71
C SER A 161 -0.50 -22.02 24.72
N ALA A 162 -0.37 -23.34 24.84
CA ALA A 162 -1.11 -24.27 24.00
C ALA A 162 -2.64 -24.08 24.13
N ALA A 163 -3.12 -23.80 25.34
CA ALA A 163 -4.54 -23.52 25.61
C ALA A 163 -5.01 -22.22 24.92
N GLU A 164 -4.21 -21.15 25.00
CA GLU A 164 -4.49 -19.87 24.32
C GLU A 164 -4.50 -20.02 22.79
N GLN A 165 -3.57 -20.80 22.25
CA GLN A 165 -3.51 -21.08 20.81
C GLN A 165 -4.73 -21.90 20.34
N ALA A 166 -5.14 -22.89 21.14
CA ALA A 166 -6.32 -23.71 20.86
C ALA A 166 -7.61 -22.88 20.91
N ALA A 167 -7.74 -21.98 21.90
CA ALA A 167 -8.91 -21.14 22.09
C ALA A 167 -9.19 -20.19 20.91
N VAL A 168 -8.15 -19.70 20.22
CA VAL A 168 -8.31 -18.84 19.03
C VAL A 168 -8.43 -19.64 17.73
N ASN A 169 -8.07 -20.94 17.75
CA ASN A 169 -8.19 -21.85 16.60
C ASN A 169 -7.53 -21.30 15.32
N TRP A 170 -6.30 -20.78 15.44
CA TRP A 170 -5.55 -20.28 14.28
C TRP A 170 -5.09 -21.43 13.37
N ARG A 171 -5.76 -21.57 12.22
CA ARG A 171 -5.45 -22.62 11.24
C ARG A 171 -4.35 -22.26 10.25
N THR A 172 -3.86 -21.02 10.26
CA THR A 172 -2.83 -20.56 9.32
C THR A 172 -1.80 -19.65 9.98
N ALA A 173 -0.56 -19.74 9.51
CA ALA A 173 0.53 -18.83 9.84
C ALA A 173 0.70 -17.70 8.79
N LEU A 174 -0.21 -17.61 7.82
CA LEU A 174 -0.25 -16.54 6.84
C LEU A 174 -0.75 -15.23 7.46
N LYS A 175 -0.43 -14.12 6.80
CA LYS A 175 -0.92 -12.80 7.19
C LYS A 175 -2.41 -12.72 6.89
N ILE A 176 -3.19 -12.34 7.88
CA ILE A 176 -4.63 -12.07 7.76
C ILE A 176 -4.84 -10.57 7.95
N TRP A 177 -5.79 -10.01 7.23
CA TRP A 177 -6.27 -8.65 7.44
C TRP A 177 -7.79 -8.60 7.33
N ASP A 178 -8.40 -7.62 7.97
CA ASP A 178 -9.85 -7.42 7.92
C ASP A 178 -10.27 -6.49 6.76
N THR A 179 -11.58 -6.32 6.59
CA THR A 179 -12.17 -5.46 5.55
C THR A 179 -12.36 -4.01 5.96
N ARG A 180 -11.89 -3.62 7.15
CA ARG A 180 -12.07 -2.26 7.66
C ARG A 180 -11.22 -1.26 6.89
N HIS A 181 -11.67 -0.01 6.84
CA HIS A 181 -10.91 1.08 6.24
C HIS A 181 -9.63 1.36 7.04
N LEU A 182 -9.73 1.39 8.37
CA LEU A 182 -8.58 1.37 9.28
C LEU A 182 -8.18 -0.07 9.57
N LEU A 183 -7.72 -0.71 8.50
CA LEU A 183 -7.37 -2.13 8.44
C LEU A 183 -6.55 -2.60 9.64
N PHE A 184 -7.02 -3.69 10.26
CA PHE A 184 -6.25 -4.49 11.19
C PHE A 184 -5.62 -5.67 10.46
N TYR A 185 -4.35 -5.94 10.74
CA TYR A 185 -3.64 -7.10 10.24
C TYR A 185 -2.99 -7.87 11.37
N TYR A 186 -3.01 -9.19 11.26
CA TYR A 186 -2.35 -10.06 12.21
C TYR A 186 -1.74 -11.28 11.57
N ARG A 187 -0.82 -11.88 12.32
CA ARG A 187 -0.13 -13.10 11.91
C ARG A 187 0.43 -13.81 13.13
N ARG A 188 0.28 -15.14 13.16
CA ARG A 188 1.00 -16.00 14.08
C ARG A 188 2.47 -16.14 13.64
N LEU A 189 3.38 -15.85 14.56
CA LEU A 189 4.82 -16.03 14.36
C LEU A 189 5.21 -17.48 14.65
N PRO A 190 6.34 -17.97 14.09
CA PRO A 190 6.77 -19.36 14.28
C PRO A 190 7.05 -19.77 15.73
N ASP A 191 7.33 -18.80 16.60
CA ASP A 191 7.59 -18.98 18.04
C ASP A 191 6.31 -18.91 18.90
N GLY A 192 5.13 -18.96 18.28
CA GLY A 192 3.84 -18.96 18.98
C GLY A 192 3.36 -17.59 19.44
N ARG A 193 4.07 -16.50 19.09
CA ARG A 193 3.60 -15.13 19.31
C ARG A 193 2.58 -14.69 18.27
N VAL A 194 1.79 -13.67 18.57
CA VAL A 194 0.92 -13.02 17.59
C VAL A 194 1.40 -11.60 17.34
N LEU A 195 1.64 -11.29 16.08
CA LEU A 195 1.83 -9.93 15.60
C LEU A 195 0.47 -9.34 15.25
N PHE A 196 0.13 -8.19 15.80
CA PHE A 196 -1.09 -7.45 15.50
C PHE A 196 -0.73 -6.00 15.19
N GLY A 197 -1.26 -5.47 14.08
CA GLY A 197 -0.97 -4.11 13.65
C GLY A 197 -2.17 -3.43 13.04
N ALA A 198 -2.10 -2.10 13.04
CA ALA A 198 -3.12 -1.24 12.45
C ALA A 198 -2.50 0.02 11.86
N ARG A 199 -3.32 0.76 11.13
CA ARG A 199 -3.03 2.11 10.64
C ARG A 199 -3.87 3.12 11.40
N GLY A 200 -3.45 4.38 11.37
CA GLY A 200 -4.28 5.47 11.89
C GLY A 200 -3.57 6.43 12.83
N GLY A 201 -2.24 6.35 12.98
CA GLY A 201 -1.47 7.39 13.66
C GLY A 201 -1.12 8.53 12.70
N ILE A 202 -1.00 9.74 13.25
CA ILE A 202 -0.73 10.99 12.51
C ILE A 202 0.56 11.64 12.99
N GLU A 203 0.91 11.43 14.26
CA GLU A 203 2.06 12.01 14.93
C GLU A 203 2.84 10.91 15.64
N ASP A 204 4.17 11.04 15.63
CA ASP A 204 5.09 10.13 16.31
C ASP A 204 5.68 10.80 17.57
N THR A 205 4.82 11.04 18.57
CA THR A 205 5.21 11.58 19.88
C THR A 205 5.25 10.48 20.94
N PRO A 206 6.03 10.60 22.02
CA PRO A 206 6.05 9.61 23.10
C PRO A 206 4.65 9.27 23.64
N ALA A 207 3.84 10.29 23.92
CA ALA A 207 2.46 10.12 24.37
C ALA A 207 1.56 9.47 23.29
N GLY A 208 1.72 9.88 22.02
CA GLY A 208 0.98 9.30 20.90
C GLY A 208 1.29 7.82 20.67
N ARG A 209 2.56 7.42 20.85
CA ARG A 209 2.99 6.02 20.77
C ARG A 209 2.37 5.18 21.86
N GLU A 210 2.38 5.66 23.10
CA GLU A 210 1.81 4.94 24.24
C GLU A 210 0.29 4.81 24.11
N ALA A 211 -0.40 5.91 23.78
CA ALA A 211 -1.84 5.88 23.52
C ALA A 211 -2.20 4.89 22.39
N ARG A 212 -1.38 4.82 21.33
CA ARG A 212 -1.59 3.89 20.21
C ARG A 212 -1.34 2.45 20.61
N ARG A 213 -0.33 2.18 21.43
CA ARG A 213 -0.04 0.85 22.00
C ARG A 213 -1.23 0.35 22.82
N ALA A 214 -1.71 1.18 23.76
CA ALA A 214 -2.86 0.86 24.59
C ALA A 214 -4.14 0.66 23.76
N TRP A 215 -4.35 1.50 22.74
CA TRP A 215 -5.47 1.33 21.80
C TRP A 215 -5.37 0.00 21.03
N LEU A 216 -4.20 -0.34 20.50
CA LEU A 216 -3.98 -1.62 19.80
C LEU A 216 -4.24 -2.82 20.72
N GLN A 217 -3.80 -2.77 21.96
CA GLN A 217 -4.06 -3.82 22.96
C GLN A 217 -5.55 -4.01 23.21
N ARG A 218 -6.30 -2.93 23.39
CA ARG A 218 -7.76 -2.99 23.53
C ARG A 218 -8.42 -3.60 22.30
N ARG A 219 -8.06 -3.17 21.10
CA ARG A 219 -8.61 -3.71 19.84
C ARG A 219 -8.22 -5.17 19.60
N PHE A 220 -7.04 -5.58 20.06
CA PHE A 220 -6.63 -6.97 20.04
C PHE A 220 -7.51 -7.81 20.96
N ALA A 221 -7.77 -7.35 22.19
CA ALA A 221 -8.66 -8.01 23.14
C ALA A 221 -10.10 -8.10 22.62
N ASP A 222 -10.61 -7.04 21.98
CA ASP A 222 -11.95 -7.04 21.35
C ASP A 222 -12.07 -8.12 20.26
N MET A 223 -11.00 -8.30 19.47
CA MET A 223 -11.00 -9.23 18.34
C MET A 223 -10.68 -10.68 18.76
N PHE A 224 -9.89 -10.84 19.82
CA PHE A 224 -9.57 -12.15 20.41
C PHE A 224 -9.87 -12.13 21.91
N PRO A 225 -11.14 -12.22 22.31
CA PRO A 225 -11.53 -12.23 23.73
C PRO A 225 -10.78 -13.26 24.59
N PRO A 226 -10.47 -14.49 24.10
CA PRO A 226 -9.66 -15.45 24.87
C PRO A 226 -8.25 -14.95 25.21
N LEU A 227 -7.73 -13.97 24.48
CA LEU A 227 -6.39 -13.41 24.65
C LEU A 227 -6.40 -12.01 25.28
N ALA A 228 -7.52 -11.58 25.86
CA ALA A 228 -7.66 -10.22 26.39
C ALA A 228 -6.61 -9.83 27.45
N LYS A 229 -6.10 -10.81 28.20
CA LYS A 229 -5.09 -10.62 29.26
C LYS A 229 -3.66 -10.92 28.80
N VAL A 230 -3.43 -11.15 27.50
CA VAL A 230 -2.08 -11.48 27.02
C VAL A 230 -1.16 -10.26 27.11
N GLY A 231 0.05 -10.48 27.64
CA GLY A 231 1.09 -9.47 27.67
C GLY A 231 1.62 -9.13 26.27
N VAL A 232 2.10 -7.89 26.11
CA VAL A 232 2.79 -7.41 24.90
C VAL A 232 4.27 -7.25 25.23
N ASP A 233 5.12 -7.99 24.53
CA ASP A 233 6.58 -7.96 24.72
C ASP A 233 7.24 -6.90 23.84
N TYR A 234 6.68 -6.64 22.65
CA TYR A 234 7.26 -5.71 21.70
C TYR A 234 6.19 -4.79 21.12
N SER A 235 6.55 -3.52 20.94
CA SER A 235 5.76 -2.56 20.17
C SER A 235 6.68 -1.66 19.37
N TRP A 236 6.28 -1.38 18.14
CA TRP A 236 6.97 -0.40 17.30
C TRP A 236 5.98 0.24 16.33
N HIS A 237 6.46 1.25 15.63
CA HIS A 237 5.70 2.02 14.66
C HIS A 237 6.61 2.39 13.50
N GLY A 238 6.01 2.82 12.40
CA GLY A 238 6.74 3.24 11.22
C GLY A 238 5.85 3.95 10.21
N TRP A 239 6.47 4.75 9.38
CA TRP A 239 5.79 5.53 8.35
C TRP A 239 5.58 4.70 7.09
N VAL A 240 4.32 4.47 6.75
CA VAL A 240 3.91 4.09 5.41
C VAL A 240 3.52 5.35 4.64
N CYS A 241 3.43 5.25 3.32
CA CYS A 241 3.06 6.38 2.49
C CYS A 241 1.90 6.01 1.58
N LEU A 242 0.97 6.94 1.46
CA LEU A 242 -0.12 6.93 0.50
C LEU A 242 0.04 8.10 -0.47
N ALA A 243 -0.48 7.92 -1.68
CA ALA A 243 -0.79 9.00 -2.59
C ALA A 243 -2.30 9.29 -2.53
N ARG A 244 -2.72 10.41 -3.13
CA ARG A 244 -4.14 10.83 -3.17
C ARG A 244 -5.04 9.76 -3.79
N ASP A 245 -4.59 9.14 -4.86
CA ASP A 245 -5.30 8.08 -5.61
C ASP A 245 -5.08 6.68 -5.02
N ARG A 246 -4.31 6.58 -3.92
CA ARG A 246 -3.98 5.35 -3.21
C ARG A 246 -3.20 4.32 -4.06
N ASN A 247 -2.60 4.76 -5.16
CA ASN A 247 -1.79 3.90 -6.01
C ASN A 247 -0.29 4.10 -5.73
N PRO A 248 0.53 3.10 -6.04
CA PRO A 248 1.98 3.24 -6.11
C PRO A 248 2.38 3.95 -7.40
N HIS A 249 3.43 4.76 -7.34
CA HIS A 249 3.92 5.51 -8.50
C HIS A 249 5.40 5.28 -8.72
N LEU A 250 5.76 4.97 -9.96
CA LEU A 250 7.09 4.82 -10.50
C LEU A 250 7.23 5.75 -11.70
N ALA A 251 7.84 6.92 -11.48
CA ALA A 251 8.00 7.93 -12.51
C ALA A 251 9.37 8.60 -12.46
N SER A 252 9.65 9.40 -13.49
CA SER A 252 10.84 10.23 -13.58
C SER A 252 10.43 11.71 -13.60
N THR A 253 11.27 12.57 -13.05
CA THR A 253 11.11 14.03 -13.01
C THR A 253 12.40 14.72 -13.46
N GLU A 254 12.35 16.05 -13.59
CA GLU A 254 13.51 16.88 -13.95
C GLU A 254 14.21 16.46 -15.24
N GLY A 255 13.43 16.19 -16.30
CA GLY A 255 14.00 15.78 -17.59
C GLY A 255 14.58 14.36 -17.57
N GLY A 256 14.21 13.54 -16.57
CA GLY A 256 14.62 12.14 -16.49
C GLY A 256 15.86 11.89 -15.65
N THR A 257 16.37 12.89 -14.91
CA THR A 257 17.54 12.70 -14.03
C THR A 257 17.17 12.29 -12.61
N VAL A 258 15.90 12.49 -12.22
CA VAL A 258 15.38 12.06 -10.92
C VAL A 258 14.33 11.00 -11.13
N HIS A 259 14.44 9.88 -10.44
CA HIS A 259 13.46 8.80 -10.47
C HIS A 259 12.94 8.52 -9.08
N TYR A 260 11.73 7.99 -8.99
CA TYR A 260 11.18 7.56 -7.72
C TYR A 260 10.27 6.35 -7.89
N ALA A 261 10.16 5.58 -6.82
CA ALA A 261 9.15 4.56 -6.66
C ALA A 261 8.59 4.68 -5.23
N LEU A 262 7.38 5.24 -5.10
CA LEU A 262 6.84 5.73 -3.83
C LEU A 262 5.35 5.38 -3.68
N ALA A 263 4.81 5.66 -2.50
CA ALA A 263 3.38 5.53 -2.17
C ALA A 263 2.82 4.11 -2.29
N TYR A 264 3.61 3.10 -1.89
CA TYR A 264 3.24 1.68 -1.99
C TYR A 264 2.01 1.21 -1.19
N ALA A 265 1.24 2.09 -0.55
CA ALA A 265 -0.02 1.79 0.15
C ALA A 265 0.01 0.62 1.15
N GLY A 266 1.19 0.31 1.69
CA GLY A 266 1.44 -0.78 2.64
C GLY A 266 1.62 -2.18 2.04
N THR A 267 1.80 -2.29 0.72
CA THR A 267 2.29 -3.51 0.03
C THR A 267 3.76 -3.39 -0.43
N GLY A 268 4.47 -2.38 0.08
CA GLY A 268 5.80 -1.98 -0.41
C GLY A 268 6.88 -3.04 -0.35
N VAL A 269 6.81 -4.04 0.54
CA VAL A 269 7.83 -5.09 0.59
C VAL A 269 7.87 -5.91 -0.71
N ALA A 270 6.70 -6.37 -1.17
CA ALA A 270 6.61 -7.11 -2.43
C ALA A 270 6.72 -6.16 -3.63
N LEU A 271 6.02 -5.04 -3.56
CA LEU A 271 5.94 -4.13 -4.70
C LEU A 271 7.25 -3.38 -4.96
N ALA A 272 8.00 -2.95 -3.93
CA ALA A 272 9.31 -2.32 -4.13
C ALA A 272 10.32 -3.30 -4.74
N THR A 273 10.22 -4.59 -4.42
CA THR A 273 11.04 -5.63 -5.07
C THR A 273 10.77 -5.66 -6.57
N TRP A 274 9.49 -5.66 -6.95
CA TRP A 274 9.11 -5.64 -8.34
C TRP A 274 9.51 -4.32 -9.03
N CYS A 275 9.24 -3.18 -8.39
CA CYS A 275 9.55 -1.83 -8.89
C CYS A 275 11.05 -1.57 -9.03
N GLY A 276 11.91 -2.26 -8.26
CA GLY A 276 13.35 -2.07 -8.31
C GLY A 276 13.95 -2.33 -9.70
N ARG A 277 13.47 -3.35 -10.41
CA ARG A 277 13.95 -3.68 -11.76
C ARG A 277 13.61 -2.63 -12.83
N PRO A 278 12.34 -2.22 -13.03
CA PRO A 278 12.02 -1.16 -13.98
C PRO A 278 12.65 0.18 -13.57
N LEU A 279 12.75 0.49 -12.27
CA LEU A 279 13.41 1.71 -11.80
C LEU A 279 14.90 1.73 -12.14
N ALA A 280 15.62 0.62 -11.92
CA ALA A 280 17.03 0.49 -12.28
C ALA A 280 17.25 0.61 -13.80
N ARG A 281 16.36 0.00 -14.61
CA ARG A 281 16.40 0.15 -16.07
C ARG A 281 16.22 1.61 -16.51
N ARG A 282 15.26 2.34 -15.92
CA ARG A 282 15.07 3.77 -16.19
C ARG A 282 16.31 4.59 -15.85
N ALA A 283 16.90 4.36 -14.68
CA ALA A 283 18.12 5.06 -14.27
C ALA A 283 19.33 4.74 -15.16
N ALA A 284 19.34 3.56 -15.79
CA ALA A 284 20.35 3.17 -16.77
C ALA A 284 20.03 3.65 -18.21
N GLY A 285 18.97 4.44 -18.41
CA GLY A 285 18.54 4.89 -19.74
C GLY A 285 17.97 3.77 -20.63
N GLN A 286 17.61 2.63 -20.05
CA GLN A 286 17.06 1.48 -20.76
C GLN A 286 15.52 1.51 -20.78
N PRO A 287 14.89 0.93 -21.82
CA PRO A 287 13.44 0.75 -21.84
C PRO A 287 12.94 -0.01 -20.61
N ALA A 288 11.94 0.56 -19.94
CA ALA A 288 11.39 0.03 -18.72
C ALA A 288 9.88 0.18 -18.71
N ASP A 289 9.20 -0.96 -18.83
CA ASP A 289 7.75 -1.03 -18.67
C ASP A 289 7.42 -1.31 -17.21
N ALA A 290 6.71 -0.38 -16.58
CA ALA A 290 6.14 -0.54 -15.24
C ALA A 290 4.61 -0.71 -15.27
N GLY A 291 4.01 -0.77 -16.47
CA GLY A 291 2.58 -0.71 -16.69
C GLY A 291 2.02 0.71 -16.51
N PRO A 292 0.82 0.97 -17.06
CA PRO A 292 0.19 2.30 -17.03
C PRO A 292 -0.19 2.74 -15.61
N LEU A 293 -0.59 1.78 -14.76
CA LEU A 293 -1.02 2.08 -13.39
C LEU A 293 0.11 2.68 -12.54
N LEU A 294 1.33 2.16 -12.68
CA LEU A 294 2.47 2.61 -11.88
C LEU A 294 3.20 3.77 -12.54
N SER A 295 3.13 3.91 -13.87
CA SER A 295 3.88 4.94 -14.59
C SER A 295 3.30 6.35 -14.47
N ALA A 296 2.10 6.49 -13.90
CA ALA A 296 1.49 7.80 -13.68
C ALA A 296 2.32 8.63 -12.67
N PRO A 297 2.50 9.95 -12.91
CA PRO A 297 3.15 10.81 -11.93
C PRO A 297 2.31 10.90 -10.65
N LEU A 298 2.98 11.11 -9.52
CA LEU A 298 2.30 11.28 -8.23
C LEU A 298 1.28 12.43 -8.30
N PRO A 299 0.02 12.24 -7.92
CA PRO A 299 -0.95 13.33 -7.86
C PRO A 299 -0.59 14.34 -6.75
N ARG A 300 -0.80 15.64 -7.00
CA ARG A 300 -0.71 16.65 -5.95
C ARG A 300 -1.94 16.58 -5.03
N LEU A 301 -1.70 16.73 -3.73
CA LEU A 301 -2.77 16.91 -2.77
C LEU A 301 -3.37 18.32 -2.93
N PRO A 302 -4.69 18.49 -2.84
CA PRO A 302 -5.27 19.82 -2.70
C PRO A 302 -4.77 20.42 -1.38
N LEU A 303 -4.36 21.70 -1.39
CA LEU A 303 -3.86 22.43 -0.22
C LEU A 303 -2.93 21.59 0.67
N PRO A 304 -1.70 21.24 0.21
CA PRO A 304 -0.84 20.28 0.90
C PRO A 304 -0.50 20.61 2.35
N ALA A 305 -0.53 21.89 2.73
CA ALA A 305 -0.35 22.35 4.11
C ALA A 305 -1.43 21.79 5.06
N LEU A 306 -2.65 21.56 4.56
CA LEU A 306 -3.78 21.06 5.34
C LEU A 306 -3.87 19.51 5.35
N ARG A 307 -2.89 18.80 4.77
CA ARG A 307 -2.92 17.33 4.65
C ARG A 307 -3.15 16.59 5.96
N ARG A 308 -2.62 17.11 7.08
CA ARG A 308 -2.82 16.51 8.41
C ARG A 308 -4.25 16.68 8.91
N ILE A 309 -4.91 17.78 8.57
CA ILE A 309 -6.33 18.00 8.86
C ILE A 309 -7.18 17.04 8.04
N TYR A 310 -6.93 16.93 6.72
CA TYR A 310 -7.62 15.94 5.87
C TYR A 310 -7.45 14.52 6.40
N GLN A 311 -6.26 14.18 6.87
CA GLN A 311 -5.97 12.87 7.44
C GLN A 311 -6.75 12.62 8.74
N ARG A 312 -6.83 13.61 9.64
CA ARG A 312 -7.65 13.53 10.87
C ARG A 312 -9.13 13.29 10.53
N ILE A 313 -9.67 14.08 9.61
CA ILE A 313 -11.07 13.95 9.16
C ILE A 313 -11.30 12.59 8.51
N ALA A 314 -10.40 12.16 7.63
CA ALA A 314 -10.50 10.87 6.95
C ALA A 314 -10.47 9.70 7.96
N TYR A 315 -9.63 9.76 8.99
CA TYR A 315 -9.59 8.74 10.03
C TYR A 315 -10.85 8.73 10.89
N ALA A 316 -11.39 9.89 11.25
CA ALA A 316 -12.65 9.97 11.97
C ALA A 316 -13.80 9.37 11.13
N ALA A 317 -13.89 9.74 9.85
CA ALA A 317 -14.89 9.17 8.94
C ALA A 317 -14.74 7.66 8.77
N CYS A 318 -13.50 7.16 8.62
CA CYS A 318 -13.24 5.72 8.54
C CYS A 318 -13.60 5.01 9.84
N ALA A 319 -13.30 5.59 11.01
CA ALA A 319 -13.66 5.02 12.30
C ALA A 319 -15.18 4.93 12.48
N ILE A 320 -15.92 5.95 12.04
CA ILE A 320 -17.39 5.93 12.04
C ILE A 320 -17.93 4.86 11.09
N ALA A 321 -17.37 4.76 9.87
CA ALA A 321 -17.78 3.73 8.91
C ALA A 321 -17.47 2.31 9.41
N ASP A 322 -16.31 2.10 10.02
CA ASP A 322 -15.87 0.82 10.56
C ASP A 322 -16.61 0.41 11.86
N ALA A 323 -17.28 1.36 12.51
CA ALA A 323 -18.14 1.12 13.68
C ALA A 323 -19.57 0.71 13.28
N ARG A 324 -19.96 0.85 12.02
CA ARG A 324 -21.27 0.38 11.52
C ARG A 324 -21.22 -1.15 11.35
N PRO A 325 -22.24 -1.88 11.84
CA PRO A 325 -22.28 -3.35 11.82
C PRO A 325 -22.40 -3.95 10.41
#